data_AF-A0A3A0BHN4-F1
#
_entry.id   AF-A0A3A0BHN4-F1
#
_cell.length_a   1.000
_cell.length_b   1.000
_cell.length_c   1.000
_cell.angle_alpha   90.00
_cell.angle_beta   90.00
_cell.angle_gamma   90.00
#
_symmetry.space_group_name_H-M   'P 1'
#
loop_
_entity.id
_entity.type
_entity.pdbx_description
1 polymer ?
#
loop_
_entity_poly.entity_id
_entity_poly.type
_entity_poly.pdbx_seq_one_letter_code
_entity_poly.pdbx_strand_id
1 'polypeptide(L)'
;MRLLGTESWPDLAPVAERLYAATATATGPTLWFTVVSQVDLAWERILRIARQQGLTSRRDLVRAVYGEDIPPATLYLGAGKPQVDESIVLPLLIGKLECYWRQHLGFDLDERTLRTVLYDYAYIRPTWRADKTGRAEQVLAYRAAWEQPPVVGLGTRLGPFWYPAPIPPPPEA
;
A
#
# COMPACT_ATOMS: atom_id res chain seq x y z
N MET A 1 -18.65 -3.68 -4.72
CA MET A 1 -17.87 -4.00 -3.49
C MET A 1 -17.53 -5.48 -3.49
N ARG A 2 -16.40 -5.84 -2.87
CA ARG A 2 -15.87 -7.21 -2.81
C ARG A 2 -15.31 -7.49 -1.42
N LEU A 3 -15.59 -8.67 -0.88
CA LEU A 3 -15.02 -9.15 0.38
C LEU A 3 -14.18 -10.40 0.10
N LEU A 4 -12.88 -10.32 0.39
CA LEU A 4 -11.90 -11.38 0.19
C LEU A 4 -11.47 -11.98 1.54
N GLY A 5 -10.94 -13.21 1.50
CA GLY A 5 -10.39 -13.88 2.68
C GLY A 5 -11.42 -14.66 3.50
N THR A 6 -12.63 -14.88 2.96
CA THR A 6 -13.69 -15.67 3.61
C THR A 6 -13.31 -17.14 3.79
N GLU A 7 -12.33 -17.64 3.03
CA GLU A 7 -11.73 -18.97 3.26
C GLU A 7 -11.15 -19.13 4.68
N SER A 8 -10.68 -18.02 5.24
CA SER A 8 -10.07 -17.98 6.57
C SER A 8 -11.09 -17.71 7.68
N TRP A 9 -12.32 -17.34 7.30
CA TRP A 9 -13.46 -17.12 8.18
C TRP A 9 -14.77 -17.46 7.45
N PRO A 10 -15.17 -18.74 7.41
CA PRO A 10 -16.29 -19.21 6.60
C PRO A 10 -17.63 -18.52 6.90
N ASP A 11 -17.86 -18.07 8.14
CA ASP A 11 -19.06 -17.32 8.54
C ASP A 11 -19.25 -16.00 7.77
N LEU A 12 -18.18 -15.48 7.17
CA LEU A 12 -18.22 -14.28 6.32
C LEU A 12 -18.65 -14.59 4.87
N ALA A 13 -18.68 -15.85 4.44
CA ALA A 13 -19.06 -16.20 3.06
C ALA A 13 -20.49 -15.73 2.69
N PRO A 14 -21.54 -15.94 3.53
CA PRO A 14 -22.86 -15.39 3.24
C PRO A 14 -22.89 -13.86 3.18
N VAL A 15 -22.03 -13.18 3.93
CA VAL A 15 -21.90 -11.71 3.90
C VAL A 15 -21.27 -11.26 2.59
N ALA A 16 -20.21 -11.93 2.13
CA ALA A 16 -19.54 -11.64 0.87
C ALA A 16 -20.49 -11.76 -0.33
N GLU A 17 -21.29 -12.84 -0.38
CA GLU A 17 -22.29 -13.05 -1.43
C GLU A 17 -23.35 -11.93 -1.45
N ARG A 18 -23.91 -11.58 -0.28
CA ARG A 18 -24.88 -10.48 -0.18
C ARG A 18 -24.28 -9.14 -0.60
N LEU A 19 -23.04 -8.85 -0.18
CA LEU A 19 -22.36 -7.62 -0.53
C LEU A 19 -22.08 -7.53 -2.04
N TYR A 20 -21.65 -8.63 -2.65
CA TYR A 20 -21.45 -8.71 -4.09
C TYR A 20 -22.77 -8.46 -4.83
N ALA A 21 -23.83 -9.20 -4.50
CA ALA A 21 -25.13 -9.08 -5.15
C ALA A 21 -25.72 -7.66 -5.04
N ALA A 22 -25.63 -7.05 -3.86
CA ALA A 22 -26.14 -5.70 -3.62
C ALA A 22 -25.37 -4.60 -4.38
N THR A 23 -24.15 -4.89 -4.85
CA THR A 23 -23.26 -3.90 -5.48
C THR A 23 -22.78 -4.30 -6.87
N ALA A 24 -23.36 -5.36 -7.45
CA ALA A 24 -22.94 -5.91 -8.74
C ALA A 24 -23.17 -4.95 -9.91
N THR A 25 -24.21 -4.10 -9.82
CA THR A 25 -24.59 -3.13 -10.86
C THR A 25 -24.03 -1.73 -10.63
N ALA A 26 -23.23 -1.53 -9.58
CA ALA A 26 -22.62 -0.24 -9.31
C ALA A 26 -21.60 0.13 -10.41
N THR A 27 -21.69 1.35 -10.93
CA THR A 27 -20.80 1.87 -11.99
C THR A 27 -19.59 2.63 -11.47
N GLY A 28 -19.49 2.80 -10.14
CA GLY A 28 -18.39 3.48 -9.47
C GLY A 28 -17.16 2.59 -9.23
N PRO A 29 -16.15 3.10 -8.49
CA PRO A 29 -14.97 2.33 -8.16
C PRO A 29 -15.30 1.08 -7.32
N THR A 30 -14.58 -0.01 -7.57
CA THR A 30 -14.68 -1.22 -6.75
C THR A 30 -13.97 -1.02 -5.43
N LEU A 31 -14.72 -1.03 -4.32
CA LEU A 31 -14.14 -1.14 -2.98
C LEU A 31 -13.90 -2.62 -2.63
N TRP A 32 -12.66 -2.92 -2.28
CA TRP A 32 -12.18 -4.23 -1.86
C TRP A 32 -11.91 -4.25 -0.37
N PHE A 33 -12.55 -5.17 0.33
CA PHE A 33 -12.28 -5.50 1.73
C PHE A 33 -11.54 -6.83 1.78
N THR A 34 -10.45 -6.89 2.52
CA THR A 34 -9.68 -8.12 2.71
C THR A 34 -9.67 -8.48 4.19
N VAL A 35 -9.99 -9.74 4.49
CA VAL A 35 -9.79 -10.32 5.81
C VAL A 35 -8.58 -11.23 5.73
N VAL A 36 -7.54 -10.91 6.49
CA VAL A 36 -6.32 -11.73 6.58
C VAL A 36 -6.19 -12.19 8.03
N SER A 37 -6.54 -13.44 8.31
CA SER A 37 -6.25 -14.06 9.60
C SER A 37 -4.94 -14.85 9.59
N GLN A 38 -4.54 -15.35 8.41
CA GLN A 38 -3.27 -16.05 8.17
C GLN A 38 -2.76 -15.67 6.78
N VAL A 39 -1.55 -15.11 6.71
CA VAL A 39 -0.93 -14.66 5.46
C VAL A 39 -0.68 -15.84 4.51
N ASP A 40 -0.26 -16.99 5.05
CA ASP A 40 0.05 -18.18 4.26
C ASP A 40 -1.14 -18.70 3.45
N LEU A 41 -2.37 -18.58 3.97
CA LEU A 41 -3.58 -19.00 3.25
C LEU A 41 -3.78 -18.22 1.94
N ALA A 42 -3.37 -16.95 1.90
CA ALA A 42 -3.43 -16.16 0.68
C ALA A 42 -2.45 -16.70 -0.38
N TRP A 43 -1.22 -17.06 0.04
CA TRP A 43 -0.24 -17.69 -0.84
C TRP A 43 -0.66 -19.07 -1.31
N GLU A 44 -1.15 -19.92 -0.42
CA GLU A 44 -1.67 -21.24 -0.75
C GLU A 44 -2.78 -21.15 -1.80
N ARG A 45 -3.69 -20.18 -1.66
CA ARG A 45 -4.74 -19.92 -2.66
C ARG A 45 -4.16 -19.53 -4.00
N ILE A 46 -3.22 -18.58 -4.04
CA ILE A 46 -2.58 -18.13 -5.28
C ILE A 46 -1.88 -19.31 -5.96
N LEU A 47 -1.06 -20.07 -5.23
CA LEU A 47 -0.30 -21.21 -5.75
C LEU A 47 -1.21 -22.34 -6.24
N ARG A 48 -2.28 -22.64 -5.50
CA ARG A 48 -3.27 -23.65 -5.90
C ARG A 48 -3.95 -23.27 -7.21
N ILE A 49 -4.41 -22.01 -7.34
CA ILE A 49 -5.03 -21.50 -8.57
C ILE A 49 -4.04 -21.54 -9.73
N ALA A 50 -2.79 -21.08 -9.51
CA ALA A 50 -1.73 -21.12 -10.51
C ALA A 50 -1.52 -22.53 -11.06
N ARG A 51 -1.39 -23.52 -10.17
CA ARG A 51 -1.16 -24.92 -10.54
C ARG A 51 -2.37 -25.55 -11.24
N GLN A 52 -3.58 -25.34 -10.73
CA GLN A 52 -4.80 -25.92 -11.29
C GLN A 52 -5.10 -25.41 -12.70
N GLN A 53 -4.77 -24.16 -12.98
CA GLN A 53 -5.10 -23.50 -14.26
C GLN A 53 -3.88 -23.35 -15.18
N GLY A 54 -2.69 -23.79 -14.76
CA GLY A 54 -1.45 -23.66 -15.54
C GLY A 54 -1.03 -22.20 -15.78
N LEU A 55 -1.36 -21.29 -14.86
CA LEU A 55 -1.09 -19.86 -15.01
C LEU A 55 0.34 -19.52 -14.61
N THR A 56 1.01 -18.71 -15.45
CA THR A 56 2.41 -18.33 -15.26
C THR A 56 2.64 -16.82 -15.23
N SER A 57 1.58 -16.02 -15.42
CA SER A 57 1.67 -14.56 -15.40
C SER A 57 0.92 -13.96 -14.21
N ARG A 58 1.44 -12.86 -13.67
CA ARG A 58 0.76 -12.10 -12.60
C ARG A 58 -0.61 -11.63 -13.03
N ARG A 59 -0.76 -11.19 -14.29
CA ARG A 59 -2.03 -10.69 -14.83
C ARG A 59 -3.11 -11.76 -14.81
N ASP A 60 -2.77 -12.96 -15.28
CA ASP A 60 -3.73 -14.06 -15.32
C ASP A 60 -4.07 -14.52 -13.89
N LEU A 61 -3.08 -14.53 -12.98
CA LEU A 61 -3.32 -14.81 -11.57
C LEU A 61 -4.22 -13.77 -10.90
N VAL A 62 -4.04 -12.48 -11.17
CA VAL A 62 -4.92 -11.41 -10.66
C VAL A 62 -6.37 -11.68 -11.09
N ARG A 63 -6.58 -11.94 -12.39
CA ARG A 63 -7.91 -12.23 -12.90
C ARG A 63 -8.50 -13.50 -12.31
N ALA A 64 -7.71 -14.57 -12.17
CA ALA A 64 -8.17 -15.84 -11.61
C ALA A 64 -8.45 -15.78 -10.10
N VAL A 65 -7.67 -14.99 -9.34
CA VAL A 65 -7.81 -14.87 -7.89
C VAL A 65 -8.91 -13.90 -7.49
N TYR A 66 -9.01 -12.75 -8.17
CA TYR A 66 -9.92 -11.66 -7.82
C TYR A 66 -11.14 -11.55 -8.73
N GLY A 67 -11.16 -12.25 -9.87
CA GLY A 67 -12.29 -12.22 -10.81
C GLY A 67 -12.32 -11.02 -11.76
N GLU A 68 -11.39 -10.07 -11.63
CA GLU A 68 -11.24 -8.94 -12.54
C GLU A 68 -9.76 -8.56 -12.75
N ASP A 69 -9.49 -7.78 -13.80
CA ASP A 69 -8.14 -7.30 -14.12
C ASP A 69 -7.85 -6.04 -13.28
N ILE A 70 -7.30 -6.23 -12.08
CA ILE A 70 -6.99 -5.15 -11.14
C ILE A 70 -5.57 -4.63 -11.40
N PRO A 71 -5.37 -3.32 -11.63
CA PRO A 71 -4.04 -2.77 -11.77
C PRO A 71 -3.26 -2.85 -10.44
N PRO A 72 -1.92 -2.91 -10.47
CA PRO A 72 -1.12 -2.83 -9.27
C PRO A 72 -1.39 -1.54 -8.50
N ALA A 73 -1.44 -1.65 -7.17
CA ALA A 73 -1.53 -0.51 -6.29
C ALA A 73 -0.29 0.39 -6.43
N THR A 74 -0.54 1.70 -6.44
CA THR A 74 0.48 2.74 -6.59
C THR A 74 0.54 3.71 -5.42
N LEU A 75 -0.45 3.69 -4.53
CA LEU A 75 -0.52 4.53 -3.34
C LEU A 75 -0.89 3.68 -2.13
N TYR A 76 -0.18 3.87 -1.03
CA TYR A 76 -0.54 3.30 0.27
C TYR A 76 -0.66 4.41 1.31
N LEU A 77 -1.80 4.47 2.00
CA LEU A 77 -2.06 5.41 3.09
C LEU A 77 -2.25 4.63 4.39
N GLY A 78 -1.20 4.56 5.19
CA GLY A 78 -1.17 3.90 6.48
C GLY A 78 -1.24 4.86 7.67
N ALA A 79 -1.17 4.29 8.87
CA ALA A 79 -1.06 5.01 10.13
C ALA A 79 -0.05 4.35 11.06
N GLY A 80 0.49 5.12 12.01
CA GLY A 80 1.47 4.66 12.98
C GLY A 80 2.86 4.48 12.36
N LYS A 81 3.43 3.29 12.53
CA LYS A 81 4.81 3.00 12.10
C LYS A 81 4.88 2.84 10.59
N PRO A 82 5.97 3.29 9.93
CA PRO A 82 6.17 3.14 8.51
C PRO A 82 6.52 1.71 8.13
N GLN A 83 5.51 0.85 8.18
CA GLN A 83 5.61 -0.57 7.91
C GLN A 83 4.57 -0.96 6.85
N VAL A 84 4.95 -1.91 6.00
CA VAL A 84 4.09 -2.59 5.05
C VAL A 84 4.41 -4.06 5.19
N ASP A 85 3.36 -4.86 5.27
CA ASP A 85 3.45 -6.31 5.28
C ASP A 85 2.36 -6.90 4.38
N GLU A 86 2.42 -8.21 4.22
CA GLU A 86 1.56 -8.98 3.31
C GLU A 86 0.09 -9.06 3.76
N SER A 87 -0.21 -8.72 5.02
CA SER A 87 -1.58 -8.56 5.51
C SER A 87 -2.20 -7.22 5.12
N ILE A 88 -1.37 -6.23 4.78
CA ILE A 88 -1.79 -4.86 4.44
C ILE A 88 -1.95 -4.71 2.93
N VAL A 89 -0.97 -5.19 2.15
CA VAL A 89 -0.99 -5.10 0.68
C VAL A 89 -1.04 -6.50 0.09
N LEU A 90 -2.11 -6.78 -0.64
CA LEU A 90 -2.29 -8.06 -1.33
C LEU A 90 -1.11 -8.33 -2.28
N PRO A 91 -0.38 -9.46 -2.15
CA PRO A 91 0.88 -9.70 -2.86
C PRO A 91 0.80 -9.55 -4.39
N LEU A 92 -0.30 -10.01 -5.01
CA LEU A 92 -0.48 -9.89 -6.47
C LEU A 92 -0.72 -8.44 -6.94
N LEU A 93 -1.15 -7.56 -6.04
CA LEU A 93 -1.49 -6.18 -6.34
C LEU A 93 -0.37 -5.21 -5.94
N ILE A 94 0.74 -5.67 -5.37
CA ILE A 94 1.84 -4.77 -5.04
C ILE A 94 2.48 -4.21 -6.32
N GLY A 95 2.50 -2.89 -6.43
CA GLY A 95 3.16 -2.15 -7.49
C GLY A 95 4.29 -1.28 -6.95
N LYS A 96 4.59 -0.19 -7.65
CA LYS A 96 5.44 0.87 -7.10
C LYS A 96 4.59 1.74 -6.17
N LEU A 97 4.61 1.42 -4.88
CA LEU A 97 3.83 2.12 -3.88
C LEU A 97 4.49 3.43 -3.45
N GLU A 98 3.78 4.53 -3.64
CA GLU A 98 4.05 5.79 -2.96
C GLU A 98 3.34 5.75 -1.59
N CYS A 99 4.14 5.59 -0.53
CA CYS A 99 3.63 5.38 0.81
C CYS A 99 3.55 6.68 1.64
N TYR A 100 2.48 6.78 2.43
CA TYR A 100 2.21 7.86 3.37
C TYR A 100 1.77 7.26 4.71
N TRP A 101 2.30 7.78 5.82
CA TRP A 101 1.95 7.32 7.16
C TRP A 101 1.52 8.49 8.05
N ARG A 102 0.34 8.34 8.66
CA ARG A 102 -0.24 9.33 9.57
C ARG A 102 0.03 8.96 11.03
N GLN A 103 0.14 9.94 11.91
CA GLN A 103 0.41 9.71 13.35
C GLN A 103 -0.81 9.90 14.26
N HIS A 104 -1.99 10.16 13.70
CA HIS A 104 -3.17 10.38 14.52
C HIS A 104 -3.60 9.06 15.18
N LEU A 105 -4.14 9.15 16.39
CA LEU A 105 -4.74 8.02 17.08
C LEU A 105 -6.15 7.83 16.51
N GLY A 106 -6.42 6.66 15.91
CA GLY A 106 -7.74 6.28 15.40
C GLY A 106 -7.78 6.04 13.89
N PHE A 107 -8.99 5.94 13.34
CA PHE A 107 -9.21 5.68 11.91
C PHE A 107 -9.63 6.92 11.12
N ASP A 108 -9.84 8.05 11.80
CA ASP A 108 -10.30 9.30 11.18
C ASP A 108 -9.33 9.80 10.11
N LEU A 109 -9.84 10.09 8.92
CA LEU A 109 -9.08 10.74 7.86
C LEU A 109 -9.86 11.96 7.42
N ASP A 110 -9.36 13.14 7.78
CA ASP A 110 -9.99 14.39 7.37
C ASP A 110 -9.72 14.68 5.89
N GLU A 111 -10.65 15.42 5.29
CA GLU A 111 -10.61 15.75 3.86
C GLU A 111 -9.35 16.53 3.48
N ARG A 112 -8.88 17.43 4.35
CA ARG A 112 -7.70 18.24 4.07
C ARG A 112 -6.45 17.36 3.99
N THR A 113 -6.24 16.47 4.96
CA THR A 113 -5.13 15.51 4.94
C THR A 113 -5.17 14.63 3.70
N LEU A 114 -6.33 14.07 3.35
CA LEU A 114 -6.47 13.26 2.13
C LEU A 114 -6.12 14.06 0.88
N ARG A 115 -6.63 15.27 0.72
CA ARG A 115 -6.34 16.14 -0.43
C ARG A 115 -4.84 16.47 -0.52
N THR A 116 -4.17 16.73 0.61
CA THR A 116 -2.73 16.99 0.64
C THR A 116 -1.94 15.77 0.15
N VAL A 117 -2.28 14.57 0.61
CA VAL A 117 -1.63 13.32 0.15
C VAL A 117 -1.85 13.10 -1.34
N LEU A 118 -3.09 13.27 -1.82
CA LEU A 118 -3.41 13.11 -3.23
C LEU A 118 -2.69 14.14 -4.11
N TYR A 119 -2.53 15.37 -3.63
CA TYR A 119 -1.80 16.41 -4.34
C TYR A 119 -0.31 16.08 -4.46
N ASP A 120 0.34 15.66 -3.36
CA ASP A 120 1.74 15.21 -3.39
C ASP A 120 1.92 14.06 -4.39
N TYR A 121 1.05 13.05 -4.29
CA TYR A 121 1.06 11.87 -5.15
C TYR A 121 0.91 12.22 -6.64
N ALA A 122 -0.02 13.10 -6.99
CA ALA A 122 -0.32 13.42 -8.38
C ALA A 122 0.65 14.44 -9.00
N TYR A 123 1.15 15.40 -8.21
CA TYR A 123 1.83 16.59 -8.77
C TYR A 123 3.27 16.80 -8.29
N ILE A 124 3.67 16.26 -7.13
CA ILE A 124 5.00 16.52 -6.55
C ILE A 124 5.93 15.31 -6.73
N ARG A 125 5.45 14.10 -6.40
CA ARG A 125 6.25 12.87 -6.46
C ARG A 125 6.76 12.49 -7.86
N PRO A 126 6.02 12.70 -8.96
CA PRO A 126 6.52 12.37 -10.29
C PRO A 126 7.72 13.26 -10.69
N THR A 127 8.94 12.76 -10.46
CA THR A 127 10.20 13.46 -10.82
C THR A 127 10.83 12.96 -12.11
N TRP A 128 10.20 11.99 -12.80
CA TRP A 128 10.73 11.44 -14.04
C TRP A 128 10.56 12.43 -15.19
N ARG A 129 11.62 12.58 -15.99
CA ARG A 129 11.62 13.30 -17.27
C ARG A 129 12.48 12.50 -18.24
N ALA A 130 12.09 12.49 -19.52
CA ALA A 130 12.81 11.77 -20.57
C ALA A 130 14.22 12.35 -20.76
N ASP A 131 14.30 13.68 -20.87
CA ASP A 131 15.56 14.40 -20.84
C ASP A 131 16.05 14.59 -19.40
N LYS A 132 17.29 14.17 -19.15
CA LYS A 132 17.98 14.28 -17.86
C LYS A 132 19.20 15.21 -17.93
N THR A 133 19.44 15.86 -19.07
CA THR A 133 20.53 16.80 -19.26
C THR A 133 20.42 17.93 -18.25
N GLY A 134 21.52 18.32 -17.61
CA GLY A 134 21.52 19.39 -16.60
C GLY A 134 20.99 18.97 -15.21
N ARG A 135 20.50 17.72 -15.04
CA ARG A 135 19.90 17.29 -13.75
C ARG A 135 20.94 17.24 -12.64
N ALA A 136 22.17 16.82 -12.93
CA ALA A 136 23.23 16.73 -11.93
C ALA A 136 23.63 18.13 -11.44
N GLU A 137 23.77 19.08 -12.35
CA GLU A 137 24.10 20.48 -12.09
C GLU A 137 23.02 21.16 -11.24
N GLN A 138 21.74 20.88 -11.54
CA GLN A 138 20.62 21.37 -10.72
C GLN A 138 20.63 20.77 -9.31
N VAL A 139 21.02 19.51 -9.16
CA VAL A 139 21.12 18.84 -7.84
C VAL A 139 22.27 19.41 -6.99
N LEU A 140 23.34 19.92 -7.60
CA LEU A 140 24.43 20.57 -6.86
C LEU A 140 23.98 21.81 -6.08
N ALA A 141 22.96 22.53 -6.58
CA ALA A 141 22.36 23.66 -5.85
C ALA A 141 21.72 23.22 -4.51
N TYR A 142 21.42 21.93 -4.36
CA TYR A 142 20.80 21.33 -3.17
C TYR A 142 21.75 20.40 -2.42
N ARG A 143 23.07 20.60 -2.56
CA ARG A 143 24.13 19.79 -1.96
C ARG A 143 23.89 19.41 -0.50
N ALA A 144 23.61 20.40 0.34
CA ALA A 144 23.35 20.19 1.75
C ALA A 144 22.19 19.21 2.03
N ALA A 145 21.17 19.18 1.17
CA ALA A 145 20.00 18.33 1.36
C ALA A 145 20.26 16.85 1.06
N TRP A 146 21.23 16.52 0.20
CA TRP A 146 21.56 15.12 -0.14
C TRP A 146 22.86 14.60 0.49
N GLU A 147 23.74 15.48 0.98
CA GLU A 147 24.93 15.06 1.76
C GLU A 147 24.57 14.66 3.20
N GLN A 148 23.51 15.22 3.77
CA GLN A 148 22.98 14.85 5.08
C GLN A 148 21.47 14.60 5.00
N PRO A 149 21.02 13.61 4.21
CA PRO A 149 19.60 13.41 3.98
C PRO A 149 18.93 12.89 5.26
N PRO A 150 17.72 13.35 5.58
CA PRO A 150 16.95 12.74 6.65
C PRO A 150 16.63 11.28 6.28
N VAL A 151 16.75 10.38 7.26
CA VAL A 151 16.28 9.00 7.09
C VAL A 151 14.80 8.97 7.47
N VAL A 152 13.95 8.78 6.46
CA VAL A 152 12.50 8.64 6.66
C VAL A 152 12.21 7.35 7.41
N GLY A 153 11.41 7.46 8.48
CA GLY A 153 11.02 6.34 9.33
C GLY A 153 11.87 6.14 10.59
N LEU A 154 12.83 7.02 10.84
CA LEU A 154 13.38 7.20 12.18
C LEU A 154 12.33 7.82 13.12
N GLY A 155 12.43 7.47 14.40
CA GLY A 155 11.52 7.97 15.40
C GLY A 155 11.94 7.66 16.82
N THR A 156 11.17 8.20 17.76
CA THR A 156 11.34 8.03 19.21
C THR A 156 10.10 7.41 19.83
N ARG A 157 10.20 7.03 21.11
CA ARG A 157 9.04 6.59 21.90
C ARG A 157 8.46 7.75 22.68
N LEU A 158 7.15 7.95 22.56
CA LEU A 158 6.35 8.81 23.43
C LEU A 158 5.42 7.90 24.25
N GLY A 159 5.88 7.48 25.43
CA GLY A 159 5.21 6.45 26.22
C GLY A 159 5.12 5.11 25.45
N PRO A 160 3.92 4.54 25.22
CA PRO A 160 3.76 3.30 24.44
C PRO A 160 3.77 3.51 22.92
N PHE A 161 3.79 4.77 22.44
CA PHE A 161 3.67 5.09 21.02
C PHE A 161 5.03 5.33 20.38
N TRP A 162 5.17 4.91 19.13
CA TRP A 162 6.26 5.36 18.27
C TRP A 162 5.85 6.67 17.60
N TYR A 163 6.78 7.62 17.48
CA TYR A 163 6.55 8.94 16.88
C TYR A 163 7.72 9.32 15.95
N PRO A 164 7.46 9.81 14.73
CA PRO A 164 8.50 10.18 13.77
C PRO A 164 9.28 11.39 14.27
N ALA A 165 10.59 11.21 14.43
CA ALA A 165 11.50 12.22 14.93
C ALA A 165 12.92 11.87 14.48
N PRO A 166 13.78 12.88 14.26
CA PRO A 166 15.21 12.65 14.15
C PRO A 166 15.72 11.92 15.40
N ILE A 167 16.63 10.97 15.22
CA ILE A 167 17.39 10.38 16.33
C ILE A 167 18.85 10.85 16.24
N PRO A 168 19.52 11.11 17.38
CA PRO A 168 20.94 11.41 17.37
C PRO A 168 21.74 10.22 16.80
N PRO A 169 22.91 10.47 16.20
CA PRO A 169 23.78 9.39 15.77
C PRO A 169 24.13 8.48 16.96
N PRO A 170 24.35 7.18 16.73
CA PRO A 170 24.86 6.31 17.77
C PRO A 170 26.20 6.85 18.31
N PRO A 171 26.51 6.62 19.60
CA PRO A 171 27.82 7.02 20.15
C PRO A 171 28.94 6.35 19.35
N GLU A 172 30.04 7.09 19.15
CA GLU A 172 31.25 6.54 18.54
C GLU A 172 31.80 5.40 19.40
N ALA A 173 32.18 4.30 18.75
CA ALA A 173 32.69 3.08 19.39
C ALA A 173 34.13 3.25 19.89
#